data_AF-A0A8H7CSU6-F1
#
_entry.id   AF-A0A8H7CSU6-F1
#
_cell.length_a   1.000
_cell.length_b   1.000
_cell.length_c   1.000
_cell.angle_alpha   90.00
_cell.angle_beta   90.00
_cell.angle_gamma   90.00
#
_symmetry.space_group_name_H-M   'P 1'
#
loop_
_entity.id
_entity.type
_entity.pdbx_description
1 polymer ?
#
loop_
_entity_poly.entity_id
_entity_poly.type
_entity_poly.pdbx_seq_one_letter_code
_entity_poly.pdbx_strand_id
1 'polypeptide(L)'
;MVSNQIPTADHSILKGMQFLYRNAGNMPSITREGNLIYDNFSQLLIWETTEEKELVSLEYHKRTWNYFIGSPIGTTKTYPDDVDTTSYALRLLSTDRTIADSVLDDMMSPRRTNKDGIITAYFDDTRHQIDPTVCINVLRCFYHYGRGKDPALEPTKDWVCTVLFRREYANGTRYYPSPYAFLFFFALLLHENPSSDLPSVVISLLRVRLAERANTDSYTDALELAMRALAFRALGMTVDVVQMRCLLDLQEEDGSWPTGWLCRYGKTGIGIGNKYLATALAVRALEDCQGWKFGILKRTQAG
;
A
#
# COMPACT_ATOMS: atom_id res chain seq x y z
N MET A 1 -12.11 -25.85 19.99
CA MET A 1 -11.84 -24.70 19.10
C MET A 1 -13.08 -23.81 19.12
N VAL A 2 -13.07 -22.77 19.96
CA VAL A 2 -14.17 -21.81 20.03
C VAL A 2 -13.98 -20.82 18.90
N SER A 3 -15.00 -20.67 18.05
CA SER A 3 -15.06 -19.68 16.98
C SER A 3 -14.81 -18.28 17.56
N ASN A 4 -13.73 -17.62 17.14
CA ASN A 4 -13.45 -16.21 17.44
C ASN A 4 -14.27 -15.27 16.53
N GLN A 5 -15.51 -15.61 16.21
CA GLN A 5 -16.38 -14.70 15.47
C GLN A 5 -16.77 -13.53 16.38
N ILE A 6 -16.41 -12.31 15.95
CA ILE A 6 -16.93 -11.08 16.54
C ILE A 6 -18.29 -10.83 15.87
N PRO A 7 -19.44 -11.05 16.55
CA PRO A 7 -20.76 -11.06 15.91
C PRO A 7 -21.18 -9.74 15.28
N THR A 8 -20.52 -8.64 15.63
CA THR A 8 -20.77 -7.30 15.07
C THR A 8 -20.02 -7.04 13.77
N ALA A 9 -19.02 -7.86 13.41
CA ALA A 9 -18.19 -7.58 12.24
C ALA A 9 -18.90 -7.82 10.90
N ASP A 10 -19.83 -8.79 10.78
CA ASP A 10 -20.58 -9.03 9.52
C ASP A 10 -21.36 -7.79 9.07
N HIS A 11 -22.05 -7.16 10.03
CA HIS A 11 -22.83 -5.95 9.78
C HIS A 11 -21.93 -4.77 9.43
N SER A 12 -20.80 -4.64 10.12
CA SER A 12 -19.82 -3.59 9.82
C SER A 12 -19.18 -3.76 8.44
N ILE A 13 -18.81 -4.99 8.06
CA ILE A 13 -18.30 -5.34 6.73
C ILE A 13 -19.33 -4.97 5.66
N LEU A 14 -20.58 -5.40 5.83
CA LEU A 14 -21.66 -5.11 4.88
C LEU A 14 -21.87 -3.60 4.69
N LYS A 15 -21.93 -2.83 5.78
CA LYS A 15 -22.05 -1.37 5.74
C LYS A 15 -20.87 -0.70 5.04
N GLY A 16 -19.65 -1.16 5.31
CA GLY A 16 -18.43 -0.68 4.66
C GLY A 16 -18.45 -0.92 3.15
N MET A 17 -18.79 -2.13 2.72
CA MET A 17 -18.93 -2.44 1.30
C MET A 17 -20.06 -1.63 0.64
N GLN A 18 -21.21 -1.46 1.29
CA GLN A 18 -22.29 -0.61 0.80
C GLN A 18 -21.87 0.85 0.69
N PHE A 19 -21.04 1.36 1.61
CA PHE A 19 -20.45 2.69 1.49
C PHE A 19 -19.54 2.79 0.26
N LEU A 20 -18.65 1.82 0.03
CA LEU A 20 -17.77 1.80 -1.14
C LEU A 20 -18.57 1.76 -2.45
N TYR A 21 -19.54 0.85 -2.59
CA TYR A 21 -20.34 0.71 -3.79
C TYR A 21 -21.21 1.94 -4.09
N ARG A 22 -21.75 2.61 -3.06
CA ARG A 22 -22.50 3.87 -3.24
C ARG A 22 -21.63 5.01 -3.80
N ASN A 23 -20.32 4.93 -3.61
CA ASN A 23 -19.36 5.95 -4.06
C ASN A 23 -18.46 5.46 -5.21
N ALA A 24 -18.78 4.32 -5.83
CA ALA A 24 -18.02 3.74 -6.92
C ALA A 24 -17.81 4.77 -8.05
N GLY A 25 -16.59 4.85 -8.57
CA GLY A 25 -16.16 5.81 -9.59
C GLY A 25 -15.91 7.23 -9.07
N ASN A 26 -16.26 7.56 -7.82
CA ASN A 26 -16.07 8.89 -7.23
C ASN A 26 -15.49 8.79 -5.81
N MET A 27 -14.23 8.37 -5.72
CA MET A 27 -13.53 8.16 -4.44
C MET A 27 -12.27 9.04 -4.29
N PRO A 28 -12.40 10.38 -4.33
CA PRO A 28 -11.25 11.27 -4.27
C PRO A 28 -10.53 11.18 -2.91
N SER A 29 -9.22 11.41 -2.96
CA SER A 29 -8.43 11.78 -1.80
C SER A 29 -8.68 13.23 -1.41
N ILE A 30 -8.24 13.61 -0.21
CA ILE A 30 -8.36 14.97 0.32
C ILE A 30 -7.03 15.41 0.95
N THR A 31 -6.63 16.66 0.72
CA THR A 31 -5.51 17.25 1.45
C THR A 31 -5.93 17.67 2.85
N ARG A 32 -4.96 17.88 3.75
CA ARG A 32 -5.24 18.41 5.10
C ARG A 32 -5.90 19.79 5.09
N GLU A 33 -5.77 20.53 4.00
CA GLU A 33 -6.41 21.83 3.76
C GLU A 33 -7.80 21.72 3.12
N GLY A 34 -8.29 20.49 2.86
CA GLY A 34 -9.62 20.24 2.34
C GLY A 34 -9.74 20.22 0.81
N ASN A 35 -8.63 20.25 0.08
CA ASN A 35 -8.68 20.16 -1.38
C ASN A 35 -8.91 18.72 -1.83
N LEU A 36 -9.86 18.50 -2.74
CA LEU A 36 -10.08 17.18 -3.34
C LEU A 36 -8.98 16.87 -4.36
N ILE A 37 -8.51 15.63 -4.36
CA ILE A 37 -7.52 15.10 -5.29
C ILE A 37 -8.08 13.81 -5.88
N TYR A 38 -8.08 13.71 -7.20
CA TYR A 38 -8.25 12.43 -7.88
C TYR A 38 -6.86 11.88 -8.17
N ASP A 39 -6.58 10.68 -7.68
CA ASP A 39 -5.25 10.05 -7.79
C ASP A 39 -5.37 8.58 -8.18
N ASN A 40 -4.45 8.10 -9.02
CA ASN A 40 -4.38 6.70 -9.44
C ASN A 40 -3.94 5.80 -8.27
N PHE A 41 -3.08 6.29 -7.37
CA PHE A 41 -2.43 5.45 -6.37
C PHE A 41 -3.41 4.87 -5.35
N SER A 42 -4.25 5.71 -4.73
CA SER A 42 -5.26 5.27 -3.77
C SER A 42 -6.32 4.40 -4.44
N GLN A 43 -6.64 4.67 -5.70
CA GLN A 43 -7.56 3.86 -6.50
C GLN A 43 -6.99 2.46 -6.76
N LEU A 44 -5.72 2.35 -7.13
CA LEU A 44 -5.03 1.06 -7.29
C LEU A 44 -4.98 0.28 -5.97
N LEU A 45 -4.73 0.96 -4.84
CA LEU A 45 -4.76 0.33 -3.52
C LEU A 45 -6.15 -0.15 -3.12
N ILE A 46 -7.21 0.63 -3.39
CA ILE A 46 -8.60 0.22 -3.16
C ILE A 46 -8.90 -1.04 -3.98
N TRP A 47 -8.50 -1.08 -5.25
CA TRP A 47 -8.69 -2.26 -6.09
C TRP A 47 -7.88 -3.47 -5.59
N GLU A 48 -6.59 -3.32 -5.27
CA GLU A 48 -5.80 -4.43 -4.70
C GLU A 48 -6.45 -5.00 -3.42
N THR A 49 -6.97 -4.12 -2.58
CA THR A 49 -7.53 -4.49 -1.27
C THR A 49 -8.90 -5.16 -1.36
N THR A 50 -9.77 -4.63 -2.23
CA THR A 50 -11.16 -5.11 -2.37
C THR A 50 -11.31 -6.21 -3.40
N GLU A 51 -10.35 -6.32 -4.33
CA GLU A 51 -10.43 -7.14 -5.54
C GLU A 51 -11.58 -6.71 -6.51
N GLU A 52 -12.20 -5.56 -6.27
CA GLU A 52 -13.36 -5.05 -7.02
C GLU A 52 -12.99 -3.89 -7.95
N LYS A 53 -12.71 -4.20 -9.22
CA LYS A 53 -12.34 -3.19 -10.23
C LYS A 53 -13.41 -2.13 -10.45
N GLU A 54 -14.68 -2.49 -10.32
CA GLU A 54 -15.82 -1.61 -10.61
C GLU A 54 -15.93 -0.43 -9.64
N LEU A 55 -15.28 -0.52 -8.46
CA LEU A 55 -15.25 0.56 -7.50
C LEU A 55 -14.43 1.75 -8.01
N VAL A 56 -13.35 1.51 -8.76
CA VAL A 56 -12.28 2.49 -8.93
C VAL A 56 -12.34 3.22 -10.27
N SER A 57 -11.84 4.46 -10.29
CA SER A 57 -11.65 5.24 -11.51
C SER A 57 -10.16 5.54 -11.71
N LEU A 58 -9.61 5.15 -12.87
CA LEU A 58 -8.19 5.29 -13.20
C LEU A 58 -8.00 6.10 -14.48
N GLU A 59 -6.93 6.88 -14.55
CA GLU A 59 -6.42 7.45 -15.80
C GLU A 59 -5.41 6.46 -16.41
N TYR A 60 -5.77 5.83 -17.52
CA TYR A 60 -4.94 4.77 -18.09
C TYR A 60 -3.73 5.31 -18.85
N HIS A 61 -2.54 4.88 -18.45
CA HIS A 61 -1.29 5.19 -19.12
C HIS A 61 -0.65 3.94 -19.73
N LYS A 62 0.06 4.13 -20.85
CA LYS A 62 0.62 3.01 -21.63
C LYS A 62 1.90 2.42 -21.05
N ARG A 63 2.69 3.21 -20.31
CA ARG A 63 4.05 2.81 -19.90
C ARG A 63 4.31 3.14 -18.42
N THR A 64 4.45 4.42 -18.11
CA THR A 64 4.63 4.94 -16.74
C THR A 64 3.34 5.63 -16.29
N TRP A 65 3.15 5.73 -14.97
CA TRP A 65 1.93 6.22 -14.35
C TRP A 65 2.18 7.40 -13.44
N ASN A 66 1.23 8.33 -13.47
CA ASN A 66 1.22 9.48 -12.57
C ASN A 66 0.39 9.20 -11.33
N TYR A 67 0.83 9.71 -10.18
CA TYR A 67 0.01 9.78 -8.98
C TYR A 67 -1.34 10.43 -9.25
N PHE A 68 -1.38 11.59 -9.95
CA PHE A 68 -2.61 12.34 -10.15
C PHE A 68 -3.42 11.85 -11.35
N ILE A 69 -4.74 11.96 -11.23
CA ILE A 69 -5.68 11.94 -12.35
C ILE A 69 -5.97 13.39 -12.71
N GLY A 70 -5.69 13.77 -13.95
CA GLY A 70 -5.80 15.16 -14.40
C GLY A 70 -4.74 16.09 -13.79
N SER A 71 -5.15 17.32 -13.46
CA SER A 71 -4.20 18.36 -13.05
C SER A 71 -3.72 18.17 -11.60
N PRO A 72 -2.40 18.28 -11.34
CA PRO A 72 -1.87 18.13 -9.99
C PRO A 72 -2.29 19.32 -9.11
N ILE A 73 -2.66 19.02 -7.87
CA ILE A 73 -3.09 20.00 -6.86
C ILE A 73 -2.03 20.09 -5.76
N GLY A 74 -1.85 21.28 -5.17
CA GLY A 74 -0.95 21.47 -4.02
C GLY A 74 0.54 21.25 -4.31
N THR A 75 0.94 21.20 -5.58
CA THR A 75 2.32 20.90 -6.02
C THR A 75 2.70 21.69 -7.27
N THR A 76 3.73 21.25 -8.00
CA THR A 76 4.19 21.87 -9.24
C THR A 76 3.16 21.77 -10.38
N LYS A 77 3.17 22.75 -11.30
CA LYS A 77 2.25 22.82 -12.46
C LYS A 77 2.23 21.53 -13.29
N THR A 78 3.40 20.94 -13.50
CA THR A 78 3.58 19.60 -14.07
C THR A 78 4.14 18.70 -12.97
N TYR A 79 3.53 17.54 -12.80
CA TYR A 79 3.99 16.52 -11.86
C TYR A 79 4.43 15.30 -12.66
N PRO A 80 5.65 14.78 -12.47
CA PRO A 80 6.15 13.66 -13.24
C PRO A 80 5.51 12.36 -12.79
N ASP A 81 5.56 11.37 -13.69
CA ASP A 81 5.24 9.99 -13.34
C ASP A 81 6.18 9.49 -12.24
N ASP A 82 5.67 8.60 -11.40
CA ASP A 82 6.38 8.10 -10.23
C ASP A 82 6.46 6.57 -10.24
N VAL A 83 7.53 6.05 -9.65
CA VAL A 83 7.80 4.61 -9.65
C VAL A 83 6.84 3.83 -8.74
N ASP A 84 6.20 4.49 -7.78
CA ASP A 84 5.30 3.85 -6.80
C ASP A 84 3.96 3.50 -7.46
N THR A 85 3.30 4.50 -8.03
CA THR A 85 2.06 4.34 -8.81
C THR A 85 2.28 3.44 -10.01
N THR A 86 3.41 3.60 -10.71
CA THR A 86 3.77 2.72 -11.83
C THR A 86 3.91 1.27 -11.37
N SER A 87 4.58 1.00 -10.25
CA SER A 87 4.77 -0.36 -9.73
C SER A 87 3.44 -1.06 -9.42
N TYR A 88 2.49 -0.33 -8.84
CA TYR A 88 1.13 -0.84 -8.62
C TYR A 88 0.37 -1.10 -9.91
N ALA A 89 0.38 -0.12 -10.82
CA ALA A 89 -0.34 -0.24 -12.07
C ALA A 89 0.17 -1.42 -12.91
N LEU A 90 1.49 -1.59 -13.02
CA LEU A 90 2.09 -2.72 -13.74
C LEU A 90 1.65 -4.07 -13.17
N ARG A 91 1.59 -4.21 -11.84
CA ARG A 91 1.18 -5.45 -11.17
C ARG A 91 -0.32 -5.75 -11.34
N LEU A 92 -1.17 -4.76 -11.08
CA LEU A 92 -2.63 -4.98 -11.02
C LEU A 92 -3.26 -5.05 -12.40
N LEU A 93 -2.76 -4.28 -13.37
CA LEU A 93 -3.33 -4.24 -14.72
C LEU A 93 -2.85 -5.37 -15.62
N SER A 94 -1.97 -6.25 -15.12
CA SER A 94 -1.36 -7.32 -15.91
C SER A 94 -0.76 -6.78 -17.22
N THR A 95 0.05 -5.72 -17.08
CA THR A 95 0.66 -5.04 -18.22
C THR A 95 1.47 -6.01 -19.08
N ASP A 96 1.45 -5.78 -20.40
CA ASP A 96 2.25 -6.56 -21.35
C ASP A 96 3.71 -6.65 -20.90
N ARG A 97 4.26 -7.87 -21.00
CA ARG A 97 5.61 -8.18 -20.51
C ARG A 97 6.67 -7.29 -21.13
N THR A 98 6.57 -6.99 -22.43
CA THR A 98 7.54 -6.13 -23.13
C THR A 98 7.53 -4.72 -22.55
N ILE A 99 6.34 -4.18 -22.28
CA ILE A 99 6.20 -2.85 -21.67
C ILE A 99 6.76 -2.86 -20.25
N ALA A 100 6.35 -3.85 -19.43
CA ALA A 100 6.81 -3.97 -18.05
C ALA A 100 8.34 -4.08 -17.97
N ASP A 101 8.96 -4.98 -18.75
CA ASP A 101 10.42 -5.11 -18.79
C ASP A 101 11.10 -3.80 -19.19
N SER A 102 10.55 -3.07 -20.17
CA SER A 102 11.10 -1.76 -20.57
C SER A 102 11.04 -0.69 -19.47
N VAL A 103 10.07 -0.77 -18.56
CA VAL A 103 9.92 0.14 -17.43
C VAL A 103 10.86 -0.28 -16.29
N LEU A 104 10.96 -1.58 -16.02
CA LEU A 104 11.86 -2.13 -15.02
C LEU A 104 13.34 -1.84 -15.39
N ASP A 105 13.70 -1.95 -16.67
CA ASP A 105 15.04 -1.56 -17.15
C ASP A 105 15.32 -0.07 -16.95
N ASP A 106 14.31 0.79 -17.20
CA ASP A 106 14.41 2.23 -16.98
C ASP A 106 14.61 2.54 -15.49
N MET A 107 13.82 1.93 -14.60
CA MET A 107 13.94 2.09 -13.14
C MET A 107 15.34 1.76 -12.59
N MET A 108 16.03 0.77 -13.19
CA MET A 108 17.41 0.39 -12.79
C MET A 108 18.50 1.19 -13.50
N SER A 109 18.14 2.02 -14.48
CA SER A 109 19.13 2.77 -15.24
C SER A 109 19.90 3.77 -14.36
N PRO A 110 21.12 4.19 -14.77
CA PRO A 110 21.86 5.25 -14.06
C PRO A 110 21.13 6.60 -13.98
N ARG A 111 20.07 6.80 -14.77
CA ARG A 111 19.22 8.00 -14.72
C ARG A 111 18.14 7.92 -13.66
N ARG A 112 17.79 6.71 -13.22
CA ARG A 112 16.71 6.44 -12.27
C ARG A 112 17.21 5.90 -10.93
N THR A 113 18.53 5.73 -10.78
CA THR A 113 19.17 5.41 -9.51
C THR A 113 19.97 6.60 -8.98
N ASN A 114 20.15 6.68 -7.67
CA ASN A 114 21.05 7.65 -7.05
C ASN A 114 22.51 7.15 -7.14
N LYS A 115 23.45 7.93 -6.60
CA LYS A 115 24.89 7.57 -6.59
C LYS A 115 25.22 6.24 -5.90
N ASP A 116 24.34 5.76 -5.03
CA ASP A 116 24.51 4.51 -4.26
C ASP A 116 23.78 3.34 -4.96
N GLY A 117 23.19 3.56 -6.14
CA GLY A 117 22.43 2.55 -6.89
C GLY A 117 20.99 2.35 -6.39
N ILE A 118 20.47 3.22 -5.52
CA ILE A 118 19.10 3.14 -4.99
C ILE A 118 18.14 3.79 -5.97
N ILE A 119 17.05 3.09 -6.30
CA ILE A 119 16.01 3.59 -7.22
C ILE A 119 15.35 4.85 -6.65
N THR A 120 15.23 5.86 -7.50
CA THR A 120 14.60 7.16 -7.18
C THR A 120 13.09 7.12 -7.43
N ALA A 121 12.36 8.02 -6.77
CA ALA A 121 10.91 7.99 -6.71
C ALA A 121 10.20 8.43 -8.01
N TYR A 122 10.92 9.06 -8.96
CA TYR A 122 10.31 9.72 -10.11
C TYR A 122 10.98 9.33 -11.43
N PHE A 123 10.17 9.28 -12.49
CA PHE A 123 10.65 9.25 -13.87
C PHE A 123 11.06 10.65 -14.36
N ASP A 124 11.96 11.32 -13.62
CA ASP A 124 12.35 12.70 -13.85
C ASP A 124 13.84 12.91 -13.53
N ASP A 125 14.60 13.40 -14.51
CA ASP A 125 16.07 13.58 -14.43
C ASP A 125 16.48 14.72 -13.46
N THR A 126 15.53 15.48 -12.91
CA THR A 126 15.76 16.58 -11.96
C THR A 126 15.32 16.25 -10.54
N ARG A 127 14.62 15.11 -10.33
CA ARG A 127 14.05 14.72 -9.04
C ARG A 127 14.62 13.39 -8.53
N HIS A 128 15.75 13.48 -7.85
CA HIS A 128 16.47 12.30 -7.33
C HIS A 128 16.07 11.87 -5.92
N GLN A 129 14.83 12.15 -5.49
CA GLN A 129 14.39 11.78 -4.15
C GLN A 129 14.25 10.26 -4.05
N ILE A 130 14.66 9.70 -2.91
CA ILE A 130 14.45 8.30 -2.56
C ILE A 130 13.47 8.21 -1.39
N ASP A 131 12.74 7.10 -1.31
CA ASP A 131 11.87 6.77 -0.18
C ASP A 131 11.83 5.24 -0.03
N PRO A 132 12.05 4.70 1.17
CA PRO A 132 12.18 3.26 1.34
C PRO A 132 10.82 2.54 1.24
N THR A 133 9.71 3.22 1.52
CA THR A 133 8.36 2.69 1.30
C THR A 133 8.05 2.56 -0.19
N VAL A 134 8.41 3.59 -0.98
CA VAL A 134 8.33 3.55 -2.45
C VAL A 134 9.18 2.39 -3.00
N CYS A 135 10.42 2.25 -2.51
CA CYS A 135 11.33 1.19 -2.96
C CYS A 135 10.79 -0.22 -2.66
N ILE A 136 10.04 -0.41 -1.57
CA ILE A 136 9.39 -1.70 -1.30
C ILE A 136 8.38 -2.05 -2.40
N ASN A 137 7.55 -1.09 -2.82
CA ASN A 137 6.57 -1.32 -3.90
C ASN A 137 7.25 -1.57 -5.25
N VAL A 138 8.38 -0.89 -5.50
CA VAL A 138 9.24 -1.20 -6.65
C VAL A 138 9.73 -2.65 -6.59
N LEU A 139 10.31 -3.08 -5.47
CA LEU A 139 10.77 -4.46 -5.30
C LEU A 139 9.62 -5.47 -5.49
N ARG A 140 8.42 -5.18 -4.96
CA ARG A 140 7.22 -6.01 -5.20
C ARG A 140 6.91 -6.16 -6.68
N CYS A 141 7.06 -5.09 -7.46
CA CYS A 141 6.87 -5.14 -8.91
C CYS A 141 7.96 -5.96 -9.61
N PHE A 142 9.23 -5.78 -9.27
CA PHE A 142 10.32 -6.59 -9.83
C PHE A 142 10.12 -8.08 -9.57
N TYR A 143 9.74 -8.45 -8.35
CA TYR A 143 9.45 -9.84 -8.03
C TYR A 143 8.25 -10.40 -8.81
N HIS A 144 7.18 -9.63 -8.96
CA HIS A 144 6.01 -10.03 -9.74
C HIS A 144 6.36 -10.42 -11.19
N TYR A 145 7.30 -9.70 -11.82
CA TYR A 145 7.77 -10.00 -13.18
C TYR A 145 8.94 -11.02 -13.23
N GLY A 146 9.26 -11.67 -12.11
CA GLY A 146 10.34 -12.67 -12.03
C GLY A 146 11.74 -12.07 -12.08
N ARG A 147 11.88 -10.76 -11.84
CA ARG A 147 13.14 -10.00 -11.87
C ARG A 147 13.62 -9.54 -10.51
N GLY A 148 12.95 -9.93 -9.43
CA GLY A 148 13.33 -9.53 -8.07
C GLY A 148 14.70 -10.00 -7.61
N LYS A 149 15.32 -10.97 -8.30
CA LYS A 149 16.67 -11.50 -8.03
C LYS A 149 17.76 -10.86 -8.90
N ASP A 150 17.44 -9.81 -9.66
CA ASP A 150 18.42 -9.09 -10.46
C ASP A 150 19.49 -8.44 -9.54
N PRO A 151 20.79 -8.71 -9.73
CA PRO A 151 21.85 -8.14 -8.89
C PRO A 151 21.89 -6.62 -8.87
N ALA A 152 21.37 -5.95 -9.90
CA ALA A 152 21.28 -4.49 -9.92
C ALA A 152 20.34 -3.92 -8.83
N LEU A 153 19.47 -4.76 -8.25
CA LEU A 153 18.57 -4.37 -7.17
C LEU A 153 19.18 -4.43 -5.78
N GLU A 154 20.35 -5.08 -5.61
CA GLU A 154 20.97 -5.28 -4.28
C GLU A 154 21.10 -3.98 -3.47
N PRO A 155 21.56 -2.83 -4.03
CA PRO A 155 21.64 -1.60 -3.25
C PRO A 155 20.28 -1.13 -2.71
N THR A 156 19.21 -1.32 -3.48
CA THR A 156 17.84 -0.96 -3.06
C THR A 156 17.33 -1.93 -1.99
N LYS A 157 17.57 -3.24 -2.15
CA LYS A 157 17.21 -4.26 -1.15
C LYS A 157 17.93 -4.03 0.17
N ASP A 158 19.24 -3.85 0.13
CA ASP A 158 20.08 -3.61 1.30
C ASP A 158 19.66 -2.36 2.05
N TRP A 159 19.34 -1.28 1.33
CA TRP A 159 18.89 -0.04 1.94
C TRP A 159 17.55 -0.21 2.65
N VAL A 160 16.55 -0.83 2.01
CA VAL A 160 15.24 -1.10 2.61
C VAL A 160 15.36 -2.00 3.85
N CYS A 161 16.22 -3.03 3.81
CA CYS A 161 16.49 -3.89 4.96
C CYS A 161 17.20 -3.14 6.09
N THR A 162 18.13 -2.25 5.74
CA THR A 162 18.83 -1.39 6.70
C THR A 162 17.89 -0.43 7.40
N VAL A 163 16.94 0.18 6.67
CA VAL A 163 15.89 1.04 7.23
C VAL A 163 15.05 0.27 8.26
N LEU A 164 14.67 -0.97 7.97
CA LEU A 164 13.96 -1.84 8.92
C LEU A 164 14.81 -2.15 10.16
N PHE A 165 16.08 -2.51 9.95
CA PHE A 165 17.04 -2.82 11.01
C PHE A 165 17.23 -1.65 11.97
N ARG A 166 17.50 -0.47 11.42
CA ARG A 166 17.78 0.76 12.17
C ARG A 166 16.53 1.49 12.69
N ARG A 167 15.33 1.02 12.31
CA ARG A 167 14.04 1.66 12.64
C ARG A 167 13.92 3.08 12.07
N GLU A 168 14.57 3.36 10.95
CA GLU A 168 14.55 4.72 10.35
C GLU A 168 13.15 5.11 9.86
N TYR A 169 12.27 4.13 9.61
CA TYR A 169 10.86 4.35 9.26
C TYR A 169 9.97 4.75 10.46
N ALA A 170 10.45 4.70 11.71
CA ALA A 170 9.61 4.77 12.90
C ALA A 170 8.75 6.04 13.04
N ASN A 171 9.19 7.15 12.43
CA ASN A 171 8.50 8.44 12.38
C ASN A 171 7.90 8.74 11.00
N GLY A 172 7.65 7.69 10.22
CA GLY A 172 7.30 7.80 8.80
C GLY A 172 8.54 7.99 7.91
N THR A 173 8.30 7.97 6.61
CA THR A 173 9.27 8.21 5.55
C THR A 173 8.99 9.54 4.86
N ARG A 174 9.68 9.83 3.75
CA ARG A 174 9.52 11.12 3.05
C ARG A 174 8.06 11.34 2.62
N TYR A 175 7.46 10.34 1.97
CA TYR A 175 6.09 10.44 1.44
C TYR A 175 5.04 9.79 2.33
N TYR A 176 5.42 8.91 3.25
CA TYR A 176 4.47 8.20 4.11
C TYR A 176 4.63 8.64 5.56
N PRO A 177 3.73 9.49 6.11
CA PRO A 177 3.88 9.99 7.47
C PRO A 177 3.72 8.89 8.53
N SER A 178 2.99 7.82 8.20
CA SER A 178 2.80 6.69 9.10
C SER A 178 3.90 5.63 8.94
N PRO A 179 4.49 5.14 10.04
CA PRO A 179 5.40 3.98 10.00
C PRO A 179 4.68 2.69 9.57
N TYR A 180 3.35 2.62 9.69
CA TYR A 180 2.59 1.43 9.33
C TYR A 180 2.53 1.20 7.83
N ALA A 181 2.61 2.24 7.00
CA ALA A 181 2.70 2.09 5.55
C ALA A 181 3.96 1.33 5.14
N PHE A 182 5.12 1.71 5.69
CA PHE A 182 6.38 1.00 5.47
C PHE A 182 6.27 -0.48 5.87
N LEU A 183 5.80 -0.75 7.09
CA LEU A 183 5.70 -2.12 7.60
C LEU A 183 4.67 -2.96 6.83
N PHE A 184 3.55 -2.36 6.43
CA PHE A 184 2.50 -3.01 5.67
C PHE A 184 2.98 -3.43 4.29
N PHE A 185 3.55 -2.50 3.51
CA PHE A 185 4.07 -2.87 2.19
C PHE A 185 5.24 -3.85 2.28
N PHE A 186 6.08 -3.79 3.33
CA PHE A 186 7.14 -4.78 3.53
C PHE A 186 6.54 -6.17 3.80
N ALA A 187 5.49 -6.23 4.62
CA ALA A 187 4.80 -7.49 4.88
C ALA A 187 4.20 -8.07 3.59
N LEU A 188 3.60 -7.24 2.74
CA LEU A 188 3.10 -7.67 1.42
C LEU A 188 4.23 -8.16 0.51
N LEU A 189 5.38 -7.47 0.48
CA LEU A 189 6.55 -7.90 -0.28
C LEU A 189 6.98 -9.33 0.07
N LEU A 190 7.11 -9.64 1.36
CA LEU A 190 7.53 -10.96 1.81
C LEU A 190 6.43 -12.02 1.62
N HIS A 191 5.17 -11.64 1.83
CA HIS A 191 4.02 -12.53 1.69
C HIS A 191 3.80 -12.98 0.24
N GLU A 192 3.84 -12.04 -0.69
CA GLU A 192 3.64 -12.30 -2.12
C GLU A 192 4.82 -13.03 -2.76
N ASN A 193 6.00 -12.94 -2.13
CA ASN A 193 7.25 -13.44 -2.68
C ASN A 193 7.98 -14.34 -1.68
N PRO A 194 7.41 -15.50 -1.31
CA PRO A 194 8.00 -16.41 -0.32
C PRO A 194 9.34 -17.00 -0.76
N SER A 195 9.67 -16.92 -2.05
CA SER A 195 10.96 -17.32 -2.64
C SER A 195 11.90 -16.14 -2.89
N SER A 196 11.65 -14.98 -2.26
CA SER A 196 12.53 -13.82 -2.31
C SER A 196 13.94 -14.17 -1.86
N ASP A 197 14.94 -13.49 -2.40
CA ASP A 197 16.33 -13.61 -1.95
C ASP A 197 16.67 -12.71 -0.76
N LEU A 198 15.69 -11.98 -0.23
CA LEU A 198 15.85 -11.22 1.00
C LEU A 198 16.25 -12.16 2.16
N PRO A 199 17.22 -11.77 3.01
CA PRO A 199 17.68 -12.62 4.10
C PRO A 199 16.54 -13.05 5.03
N SER A 200 16.48 -14.33 5.41
CA SER A 200 15.41 -14.86 6.27
C SER A 200 15.28 -14.13 7.63
N VAL A 201 16.39 -13.57 8.13
CA VAL A 201 16.41 -12.72 9.34
C VAL A 201 15.53 -11.47 9.19
N VAL A 202 15.32 -10.97 7.98
CA VAL A 202 14.46 -9.80 7.69
C VAL A 202 13.00 -10.12 8.03
N ILE A 203 12.50 -11.32 7.74
CA ILE A 203 11.13 -11.74 8.09
C ILE A 203 10.97 -11.75 9.62
N SER A 204 11.91 -12.38 10.32
CA SER A 204 11.90 -12.43 11.79
C SER A 204 11.95 -11.03 12.40
N LEU A 205 12.81 -10.17 11.87
CA LEU A 205 12.93 -8.79 12.30
C LEU A 205 11.64 -7.99 12.04
N LEU A 206 11.02 -8.14 10.87
CA LEU A 206 9.77 -7.45 10.55
C LEU A 206 8.65 -7.82 11.52
N ARG A 207 8.54 -9.11 11.89
CA ARG A 207 7.60 -9.57 12.93
C ARG A 207 7.85 -8.89 14.28
N VAL A 208 9.13 -8.79 14.69
CA VAL A 208 9.49 -8.07 15.92
C VAL A 208 9.09 -6.60 15.84
N ARG A 209 9.38 -5.92 14.73
CA ARG A 209 9.01 -4.51 14.51
C ARG A 209 7.51 -4.25 14.56
N LEU A 210 6.72 -5.15 13.98
CA LEU A 210 5.26 -5.11 14.05
C LEU A 210 4.74 -5.33 15.48
N ALA A 211 5.32 -6.29 16.21
CA ALA A 211 4.95 -6.57 17.60
C ALA A 211 5.31 -5.43 18.57
N GLU A 212 6.47 -4.76 18.39
CA GLU A 212 6.86 -3.57 19.15
C GLU A 212 5.77 -2.48 19.10
N ARG A 213 5.08 -2.36 17.96
CA ARG A 213 4.02 -1.36 17.72
C ARG A 213 2.60 -1.83 18.05
N ALA A 214 2.41 -3.12 18.35
CA ALA A 214 1.13 -3.58 18.88
C ALA A 214 0.90 -3.10 20.32
N ASN A 215 1.97 -2.83 21.05
CA ASN A 215 1.93 -2.39 22.45
C ASN A 215 1.92 -0.85 22.63
N THR A 216 1.64 -0.09 21.57
CA THR A 216 1.53 1.38 21.66
C THR A 216 0.08 1.79 21.82
N ASP A 217 -0.22 2.64 22.80
CA ASP A 217 -1.57 2.95 23.30
C ASP A 217 -2.49 3.75 22.34
N SER A 218 -2.05 4.13 21.13
CA SER A 218 -2.86 4.94 20.21
C SER A 218 -3.56 4.09 19.14
N TYR A 219 -4.81 3.72 19.40
CA TYR A 219 -5.71 3.03 18.46
C TYR A 219 -6.73 3.99 17.83
N THR A 220 -6.30 5.16 17.38
CA THR A 220 -7.23 6.22 16.93
C THR A 220 -7.28 6.42 15.42
N ASP A 221 -6.46 5.71 14.64
CA ASP A 221 -6.44 5.81 13.18
C ASP A 221 -6.81 4.47 12.53
N ALA A 222 -7.94 4.44 11.85
CA ALA A 222 -8.49 3.23 11.22
C ALA A 222 -7.59 2.67 10.11
N LEU A 223 -6.93 3.53 9.35
CA LEU A 223 -6.01 3.11 8.27
C LEU A 223 -4.79 2.41 8.87
N GLU A 224 -4.20 2.99 9.92
CA GLU A 224 -3.06 2.40 10.61
C GLU A 224 -3.40 1.05 11.28
N LEU A 225 -4.56 0.98 11.94
CA LEU A 225 -5.09 -0.25 12.53
C LEU A 225 -5.25 -1.35 11.48
N ALA A 226 -5.89 -1.03 10.35
CA ALA A 226 -6.13 -1.96 9.28
C ALA A 226 -4.83 -2.43 8.61
N MET A 227 -3.92 -1.50 8.28
CA MET A 227 -2.59 -1.81 7.74
C MET A 227 -1.81 -2.74 8.67
N ARG A 228 -1.82 -2.48 9.98
CA ARG A 228 -1.18 -3.35 10.97
C ARG A 228 -1.82 -4.74 11.01
N ALA A 229 -3.15 -4.82 11.07
CA ALA A 229 -3.85 -6.11 11.11
C ALA A 229 -3.55 -6.97 9.88
N LEU A 230 -3.60 -6.36 8.69
CA LEU A 230 -3.28 -7.04 7.43
C LEU A 230 -1.80 -7.45 7.36
N ALA A 231 -0.87 -6.60 7.83
CA ALA A 231 0.55 -6.93 7.91
C ALA A 231 0.83 -8.12 8.85
N PHE A 232 0.17 -8.15 10.01
CA PHE A 232 0.25 -9.28 10.94
C PHE A 232 -0.16 -10.58 10.24
N ARG A 233 -1.30 -10.58 9.56
CA ARG A 233 -1.81 -11.75 8.84
C ARG A 233 -0.90 -12.19 7.70
N ALA A 234 -0.41 -11.25 6.90
CA ALA A 234 0.51 -11.51 5.80
C ALA A 234 1.76 -12.29 6.28
N LEU A 235 2.18 -12.06 7.53
CA LEU A 235 3.32 -12.73 8.17
C LEU A 235 2.94 -13.92 9.07
N GLY A 236 1.67 -14.32 9.10
CA GLY A 236 1.16 -15.41 9.93
C GLY A 236 1.16 -15.11 11.44
N MET A 237 1.06 -13.83 11.82
CA MET A 237 0.94 -13.39 13.21
C MET A 237 -0.54 -13.24 13.61
N THR A 238 -0.83 -13.46 14.89
CA THR A 238 -2.19 -13.28 15.43
C THR A 238 -2.51 -11.81 15.62
N VAL A 239 -3.62 -11.36 15.04
CA VAL A 239 -4.18 -10.02 15.27
C VAL A 239 -4.87 -9.99 16.63
N ASP A 240 -4.58 -8.98 17.43
CA ASP A 240 -5.20 -8.79 18.74
C ASP A 240 -6.69 -8.40 18.59
N VAL A 241 -7.55 -9.07 19.36
CA VAL A 241 -9.00 -8.81 19.41
C VAL A 241 -9.32 -7.37 19.81
N VAL A 242 -8.48 -6.74 20.65
CA VAL A 242 -8.65 -5.34 21.05
C VAL A 242 -8.53 -4.43 19.83
N GLN A 243 -7.57 -4.69 18.94
CA GLN A 243 -7.40 -3.91 17.71
C GLN A 243 -8.61 -4.02 16.80
N MET A 244 -9.20 -5.22 16.69
CA MET A 244 -10.41 -5.43 15.90
C MET A 244 -11.64 -4.76 16.51
N ARG A 245 -11.76 -4.73 17.84
CA ARG A 245 -12.79 -3.93 18.52
C ARG A 245 -12.61 -2.44 18.28
N CYS A 246 -11.39 -1.91 18.44
CA CYS A 246 -11.10 -0.51 18.13
C CYS A 246 -11.44 -0.18 16.67
N LEU A 247 -11.13 -1.08 15.73
CA LEU A 247 -11.50 -0.88 14.33
C LEU A 247 -13.02 -0.84 14.15
N LEU A 248 -13.78 -1.75 14.79
CA LEU A 248 -15.25 -1.71 14.76
C LEU A 248 -15.82 -0.43 15.38
N ASP A 249 -15.27 0.03 16.49
CA ASP A 249 -15.72 1.23 17.22
C ASP A 249 -15.47 2.52 16.43
N LEU A 250 -14.51 2.51 15.49
CA LEU A 250 -14.22 3.63 14.60
C LEU A 250 -15.16 3.71 13.39
N GLN A 251 -16.03 2.73 13.16
CA GLN A 251 -16.95 2.79 12.02
C GLN A 251 -17.96 3.94 12.19
N GLU A 252 -18.06 4.80 11.18
CA GLU A 252 -18.99 5.91 11.14
C GLU A 252 -20.42 5.45 10.80
N GLU A 253 -21.41 6.29 11.09
CA GLU A 253 -22.83 5.96 10.87
C GLU A 253 -23.16 5.62 9.40
N ASP A 254 -22.46 6.29 8.47
CA ASP A 254 -22.60 6.07 7.02
C ASP A 254 -22.01 4.74 6.53
N GLY A 255 -21.34 3.98 7.42
CA GLY A 255 -20.70 2.70 7.16
C GLY A 255 -19.21 2.78 6.85
N SER A 256 -18.66 3.97 6.69
CA SER A 256 -17.25 4.20 6.39
C SER A 256 -16.36 4.19 7.64
N TRP A 257 -15.07 4.39 7.44
CA TRP A 257 -14.12 4.73 8.48
C TRP A 257 -13.56 6.14 8.28
N PRO A 258 -13.09 6.81 9.35
CA PRO A 258 -12.48 8.13 9.26
C PRO A 258 -11.36 8.21 8.23
N THR A 259 -11.17 9.39 7.65
CA THR A 259 -10.09 9.65 6.68
C THR A 259 -8.73 9.28 7.27
N GLY A 260 -8.11 8.25 6.70
CA GLY A 260 -6.73 7.89 6.99
C GLY A 260 -5.73 8.69 6.15
N TRP A 261 -4.66 9.18 6.77
CA TRP A 261 -3.64 10.02 6.12
C TRP A 261 -2.49 9.18 5.56
N LEU A 262 -2.73 8.56 4.40
CA LEU A 262 -1.81 7.61 3.77
C LEU A 262 -0.44 8.23 3.45
N CYS A 263 -0.42 9.36 2.76
CA CYS A 263 0.81 9.95 2.24
C CYS A 263 0.85 11.48 2.44
N ARG A 264 1.92 12.11 1.97
CA ARG A 264 2.12 13.55 2.03
C ARG A 264 2.98 14.07 0.89
N TYR A 265 2.84 15.35 0.57
CA TYR A 265 3.79 16.01 -0.32
C TYR A 265 5.18 16.09 0.33
N GLY A 266 6.19 15.50 -0.30
CA GLY A 266 7.53 15.42 0.27
C GLY A 266 8.24 16.77 0.47
N LYS A 267 7.79 17.86 -0.17
CA LYS A 267 8.34 19.21 0.02
C LYS A 267 7.64 20.00 1.12
N THR A 268 6.31 19.98 1.16
CA THR A 268 5.51 20.82 2.07
C THR A 268 5.06 20.07 3.33
N GLY A 269 5.09 18.73 3.30
CA GLY A 269 4.62 17.88 4.39
C GLY A 269 3.10 17.79 4.52
N ILE A 270 2.35 18.45 3.63
CA ILE A 270 0.89 18.42 3.60
C ILE A 270 0.40 16.99 3.40
N GLY A 271 -0.43 16.52 4.33
CA GLY A 271 -0.99 15.18 4.31
C GLY A 271 -2.07 15.04 3.25
N ILE A 272 -2.11 13.86 2.63
CA ILE A 272 -3.13 13.43 1.68
C ILE A 272 -3.77 12.17 2.28
N GLY A 273 -5.06 12.25 2.53
CA GLY A 273 -5.83 11.17 3.10
C GLY A 273 -6.89 10.66 2.15
N ASN A 274 -7.31 9.41 2.35
CA ASN A 274 -8.36 8.81 1.55
C ASN A 274 -9.31 7.98 2.44
N LYS A 275 -10.54 8.48 2.58
CA LYS A 275 -11.60 7.87 3.40
C LYS A 275 -12.01 6.49 2.86
N TYR A 276 -12.03 6.35 1.54
CA TYR A 276 -12.44 5.14 0.85
C TYR A 276 -11.39 4.04 0.97
N LEU A 277 -10.11 4.39 0.86
CA LEU A 277 -9.01 3.47 1.11
C LEU A 277 -8.98 3.01 2.57
N ALA A 278 -9.17 3.92 3.53
CA ALA A 278 -9.28 3.55 4.94
C ALA A 278 -10.45 2.57 5.16
N THR A 279 -11.59 2.83 4.53
CA THR A 279 -12.76 1.93 4.58
C THR A 279 -12.47 0.56 3.93
N ALA A 280 -11.85 0.54 2.75
CA ALA A 280 -11.50 -0.69 2.04
C ALA A 280 -10.54 -1.58 2.87
N LEU A 281 -9.49 -0.98 3.45
CA LEU A 281 -8.55 -1.70 4.31
C LEU A 281 -9.22 -2.18 5.60
N ALA A 282 -10.08 -1.37 6.21
CA ALA A 282 -10.81 -1.75 7.41
C ALA A 282 -11.73 -2.94 7.17
N VAL A 283 -12.52 -2.89 6.09
CA VAL A 283 -13.38 -4.00 5.66
C VAL A 283 -12.54 -5.25 5.45
N ARG A 284 -11.46 -5.16 4.66
CA ARG A 284 -10.61 -6.32 4.37
C ARG A 284 -10.03 -6.91 5.65
N ALA A 285 -9.56 -6.08 6.59
CA ALA A 285 -9.03 -6.55 7.87
C ALA A 285 -10.07 -7.30 8.71
N LEU A 286 -11.32 -6.84 8.73
CA LEU A 286 -12.42 -7.46 9.47
C LEU A 286 -12.87 -8.79 8.85
N GLU A 287 -13.03 -8.86 7.52
CA GLU A 287 -13.37 -10.09 6.79
C GLU A 287 -12.36 -11.20 7.10
N ASP A 288 -11.10 -10.81 7.02
CA ASP A 288 -9.99 -11.68 7.26
C ASP A 288 -10.04 -12.26 8.69
N CYS A 289 -10.30 -11.44 9.70
CA CYS A 289 -10.36 -11.87 11.10
C CYS A 289 -11.46 -12.90 11.41
N GLN A 290 -12.51 -12.98 10.60
CA GLN A 290 -13.55 -13.99 10.73
C GLN A 290 -13.22 -15.32 10.04
N GLY A 291 -12.08 -15.40 9.35
CA GLY A 291 -11.80 -16.51 8.42
C GLY A 291 -12.72 -16.47 7.21
N TRP A 292 -13.32 -15.32 6.91
CA TRP A 292 -14.24 -15.15 5.79
C TRP A 292 -13.46 -15.19 4.48
N LYS A 293 -13.71 -16.21 3.67
CA LYS A 293 -13.16 -16.36 2.33
C LYS A 293 -14.10 -15.68 1.32
N PHE A 294 -13.99 -14.38 1.11
CA PHE A 294 -14.32 -13.84 -0.21
C PHE A 294 -13.08 -14.05 -1.09
N GLY A 295 -13.20 -14.93 -2.10
CA GLY A 295 -12.10 -15.27 -3.01
C GLY A 295 -11.93 -16.76 -3.40
N ILE A 296 -12.75 -17.70 -2.92
CA ILE A 296 -12.83 -19.07 -3.49
C ILE A 296 -14.09 -19.26 -4.34
N LEU A 297 -14.36 -18.30 -5.23
CA LEU A 297 -15.24 -18.49 -6.39
C LEU A 297 -14.69 -17.69 -7.57
N LYS A 298 -13.49 -18.06 -8.07
CA LYS A 298 -13.05 -17.89 -9.49
C LYS A 298 -11.61 -18.35 -9.80
N ARG A 299 -11.07 -19.34 -9.08
CA ARG A 299 -9.88 -20.09 -9.53
C ARG A 299 -10.11 -21.59 -9.51
N THR A 300 -11.09 -22.03 -10.28
CA THR A 300 -11.14 -23.36 -10.89
C THR A 300 -12.03 -23.26 -12.12
N GLN A 301 -11.51 -23.72 -13.26
CA GLN A 301 -12.06 -23.69 -14.62
C GLN A 301 -11.73 -22.46 -15.47
N ALA A 302 -10.47 -22.41 -15.90
CA ALA A 302 -10.18 -22.39 -17.33
C ALA A 302 -9.05 -23.40 -17.56
N GLY A 303 -9.39 -24.51 -18.20
CA GLY A 303 -8.42 -25.32 -18.93
C GLY A 303 -8.14 -24.69 -20.29
#